data_AF-A0AAP8KKQ2-F1
#
_entry.id   AF-A0AAP8KKQ2-F1
#
_cell.length_a   1.000
_cell.length_b   1.000
_cell.length_c   1.000
_cell.angle_alpha   90.00
_cell.angle_beta   90.00
_cell.angle_gamma   90.00
#
_symmetry.space_group_name_H-M   'P 1'
#
loop_
_entity.id
_entity.type
_entity.pdbx_description
1 polymer ?
#
loop_
_entity_poly.entity_id
_entity_poly.type
_entity_poly.pdbx_seq_one_letter_code
_entity_poly.pdbx_strand_id
1 'polypeptide(L)'
;MKKLIFLIVIALVLSACNSNSSHAKELNDLEKKYNAHIGVYALDTKSGKEVKFNSDKRFAYASTSKAINSAILLEQVPYNKLNKKVHINKDDIVAYS
;
A
#
# COMPACT_ATOMS: atom_id res chain seq x y z
N MET A 1 -3.42 4.94 -44.57
CA MET A 1 -3.58 6.04 -43.61
C MET A 1 -4.24 5.60 -42.29
N LYS A 2 -5.44 4.99 -42.29
CA LYS A 2 -6.10 4.50 -41.06
C LYS A 2 -5.26 3.53 -40.20
N LYS A 3 -4.55 2.58 -40.82
CA LYS A 3 -3.65 1.64 -40.11
C LYS A 3 -2.46 2.33 -39.41
N LEU A 4 -1.95 3.41 -40.02
CA LEU A 4 -0.82 4.18 -39.47
C LEU A 4 -1.27 5.03 -38.27
N ILE A 5 -2.44 5.66 -38.37
CA ILE A 5 -3.06 6.39 -37.25
C ILE A 5 -3.32 5.46 -36.06
N PHE A 6 -3.82 4.25 -36.32
CA PHE A 6 -4.08 3.26 -35.26
C PHE A 6 -2.80 2.81 -34.52
N LEU A 7 -1.70 2.59 -35.25
CA LEU A 7 -0.40 2.26 -34.67
C LEU A 7 0.18 3.40 -33.81
N ILE A 8 0.03 4.65 -34.24
CA ILE A 8 0.50 5.82 -33.49
C ILE A 8 -0.29 5.99 -32.19
N VAL A 9 -1.61 5.79 -32.23
CA VAL A 9 -2.46 5.83 -31.03
C VAL A 9 -2.08 4.72 -30.05
N ILE A 10 -1.86 3.49 -30.53
CA ILE A 10 -1.39 2.37 -29.70
C ILE A 10 -0.03 2.68 -29.06
N ALA A 11 0.92 3.22 -29.82
CA ALA A 11 2.25 3.57 -29.31
C ALA A 11 2.19 4.67 -28.25
N LEU A 12 1.34 5.69 -28.43
CA LEU A 12 1.11 6.75 -27.45
C LEU A 12 0.46 6.22 -26.17
N VAL A 13 -0.52 5.33 -26.29
CA VAL A 13 -1.16 4.68 -25.12
C VAL A 13 -0.16 3.80 -24.38
N LEU A 14 0.63 2.98 -25.08
CA LEU A 14 1.66 2.13 -24.47
C LEU A 14 2.75 2.94 -23.77
N SER A 15 3.15 4.09 -24.33
CA SER A 15 4.14 4.97 -23.73
C SER A 15 3.59 5.66 -22.47
N ALA A 16 2.32 6.04 -22.47
CA ALA A 16 1.63 6.59 -21.29
C ALA A 16 1.40 5.56 -20.17
N CYS A 17 1.31 4.27 -20.51
CA CYS A 17 1.17 3.18 -19.54
C CYS A 17 2.51 2.74 -18.92
N ASN A 18 3.65 3.18 -19.46
CA ASN A 18 4.96 2.72 -19.00
C ASN A 18 5.51 3.62 -17.89
N SER A 19 4.78 3.71 -16.76
CA SER A 19 5.26 4.35 -15.54
C SER A 19 6.17 3.41 -14.77
N ASN A 20 7.34 3.09 -15.33
CA ASN A 20 8.38 2.45 -14.54
C ASN A 20 8.79 3.43 -13.45
N SER A 21 8.47 3.11 -12.20
CA SER A 21 8.95 3.86 -11.04
C SER A 21 10.46 4.08 -11.18
N SER A 22 10.92 5.30 -10.95
CA SER A 22 12.36 5.63 -11.01
C SER A 22 13.22 4.82 -10.03
N HIS A 23 12.58 4.03 -9.17
CA HIS A 23 13.19 3.17 -8.15
C HIS A 23 12.95 1.66 -8.41
N ALA A 24 12.34 1.29 -9.55
CA ALA A 24 11.97 -0.10 -9.81
C ALA A 24 13.19 -1.02 -9.90
N LYS A 25 14.33 -0.53 -10.41
CA LYS A 25 15.56 -1.32 -10.49
C LYS A 25 16.09 -1.64 -9.10
N GLU A 26 16.18 -0.64 -8.24
CA GLU A 26 16.67 -0.74 -6.86
C GLU A 26 15.79 -1.69 -6.05
N LEU A 27 14.47 -1.60 -6.20
CA LEU A 27 13.52 -2.49 -5.52
C LEU A 27 13.63 -3.94 -6.02
N ASN A 28 13.81 -4.16 -7.33
CA ASN A 28 14.11 -5.49 -7.87
C ASN A 28 15.45 -6.05 -7.35
N ASP A 29 16.48 -5.21 -7.25
CA ASP A 29 17.78 -5.62 -6.72
C ASP A 29 17.67 -6.00 -5.23
N LEU A 30 16.82 -5.31 -4.46
CA LEU A 30 16.49 -5.68 -3.08
C LEU A 30 15.72 -7.01 -2.99
N GLU A 31 14.72 -7.24 -3.84
CA GLU A 31 13.99 -8.52 -3.89
C GLU A 31 14.97 -9.70 -4.11
N LYS A 32 15.90 -9.55 -5.06
CA LYS A 32 16.94 -10.57 -5.34
C LYS A 32 17.89 -10.75 -4.17
N LYS A 33 18.40 -9.65 -3.61
CA LYS A 33 19.39 -9.68 -2.51
C LYS A 33 18.84 -10.38 -1.27
N TYR A 34 17.57 -10.14 -0.93
CA TYR A 34 16.94 -10.64 0.28
C TYR A 34 16.05 -11.86 0.05
N ASN A 35 15.95 -12.36 -1.19
CA ASN A 35 15.02 -13.41 -1.58
C ASN A 35 13.60 -13.14 -1.05
N ALA A 36 13.10 -11.94 -1.34
CA ALA A 36 11.87 -11.41 -0.78
C ALA A 36 10.93 -10.86 -1.87
N HIS A 37 9.68 -10.62 -1.49
CA HIS A 37 8.71 -9.89 -2.31
C HIS A 37 8.43 -8.53 -1.68
N ILE A 38 8.53 -7.47 -2.48
CA ILE A 38 8.38 -6.09 -2.04
C ILE A 38 7.17 -5.47 -2.74
N GLY A 39 6.34 -4.78 -1.96
CA GLY A 39 5.28 -3.89 -2.42
C GLY A 39 5.49 -2.50 -1.82
N VAL A 40 5.49 -1.46 -2.66
CA VAL A 40 5.65 -0.06 -2.26
C VAL A 40 4.53 0.78 -2.86
N TYR A 41 3.91 1.58 -2.00
CA TYR A 41 3.07 2.69 -2.36
C TYR A 41 3.41 3.88 -1.46
N ALA A 42 3.79 5.01 -2.06
CA ALA A 42 3.99 6.26 -1.35
C ALA A 42 3.32 7.39 -2.12
N LEU A 43 2.69 8.31 -1.38
CA LEU A 43 2.00 9.49 -1.90
C LEU A 43 2.54 10.73 -1.20
N ASP A 44 3.10 11.66 -1.96
CA ASP A 44 3.29 13.02 -1.49
C ASP A 44 1.92 13.73 -1.52
N THR A 45 1.33 13.91 -0.34
CA THR A 45 -0.01 14.51 -0.19
C THR A 45 -0.07 15.99 -0.57
N LYS A 46 1.08 16.68 -0.68
CA LYS A 46 1.14 18.07 -1.13
C LYS A 46 1.16 18.17 -2.65
N SER A 47 1.96 17.35 -3.31
CA SER A 47 2.16 17.43 -4.77
C SER A 47 1.35 16.41 -5.58
N GLY A 48 0.77 15.39 -4.93
CA GLY A 48 0.07 14.29 -5.59
C GLY A 48 1.00 13.28 -6.28
N LYS A 49 2.32 13.43 -6.14
CA LYS A 49 3.29 12.51 -6.75
C LYS A 49 3.28 11.17 -6.02
N GLU A 50 3.34 10.09 -6.80
CA GLU A 50 3.30 8.73 -6.30
C GLU A 50 4.56 7.95 -6.64
N VAL A 51 4.94 7.03 -5.75
CA VAL A 51 5.91 5.96 -6.03
C VAL A 51 5.17 4.64 -5.87
N LYS A 52 5.15 3.82 -6.94
CA LYS A 52 4.47 2.52 -6.97
C LYS A 52 5.43 1.41 -7.42
N PHE A 53 5.38 0.28 -6.74
CA PHE A 53 6.06 -0.95 -7.13
C PHE A 53 5.30 -2.14 -6.56
N ASN A 54 4.78 -3.04 -7.41
CA ASN A 54 3.86 -4.11 -6.98
C ASN A 54 2.72 -3.61 -6.06
N SER A 55 2.24 -2.38 -6.25
CA SER A 55 1.34 -1.70 -5.30
C SER A 55 -0.01 -2.41 -5.12
N ASP A 56 -0.47 -3.13 -6.14
CA ASP A 56 -1.75 -3.86 -6.12
C ASP A 56 -1.58 -5.36 -5.80
N LYS A 57 -0.33 -5.82 -5.60
CA LYS A 57 -0.05 -7.18 -5.15
C LYS A 57 -0.52 -7.33 -3.70
N ARG A 58 -1.20 -8.44 -3.40
CA ARG A 58 -1.70 -8.71 -2.05
C ARG A 58 -0.58 -9.21 -1.14
N PHE A 59 -0.53 -8.67 0.08
CA PHE A 59 0.34 -9.11 1.17
C PHE A 59 -0.50 -9.31 2.44
N ALA A 60 -0.06 -10.20 3.33
CA ALA A 60 -0.62 -10.26 4.67
C ALA A 60 -0.26 -8.97 5.43
N TYR A 61 -1.26 -8.24 5.89
CA TYR A 61 -1.08 -6.95 6.58
C TYR A 61 -0.46 -7.09 7.98
N ALA A 62 -0.60 -8.26 8.61
CA ALA A 62 -0.16 -8.51 9.98
C ALA A 62 -0.60 -7.36 10.93
N SER A 63 0.30 -6.90 11.80
CA SER A 63 0.02 -5.85 12.77
C SER A 63 -0.20 -4.45 12.18
N THR A 64 0.02 -4.21 10.88
CA THR A 64 -0.28 -2.89 10.27
C THR A 64 -1.78 -2.57 10.28
N SER A 65 -2.63 -3.60 10.28
CA SER A 65 -4.09 -3.48 10.41
C SER A 65 -4.54 -2.78 11.70
N LYS A 66 -3.74 -2.81 12.77
CA LYS A 66 -4.08 -2.20 14.06
C LYS A 66 -4.29 -0.69 13.93
N ALA A 67 -3.58 -0.02 13.03
CA ALA A 67 -3.77 1.42 12.77
C ALA A 67 -5.17 1.72 12.22
N ILE A 68 -5.61 0.97 11.19
CA ILE A 68 -6.94 1.14 10.58
C ILE A 68 -8.04 0.74 11.58
N ASN A 69 -7.89 -0.37 12.30
CA ASN A 69 -8.85 -0.79 13.32
C ASN A 69 -9.01 0.27 14.43
N SER A 70 -7.91 0.92 14.82
CA SER A 70 -7.94 2.02 15.79
C SER A 70 -8.61 3.27 15.22
N ALA A 71 -8.38 3.60 13.95
CA ALA A 71 -9.07 4.70 13.28
C ALA A 71 -10.59 4.47 13.24
N ILE A 72 -11.02 3.25 12.91
CA ILE A 72 -12.45 2.86 12.94
C ILE A 72 -13.01 2.99 14.36
N LEU A 73 -12.28 2.54 15.38
CA LEU A 73 -12.70 2.71 16.78
C LEU A 73 -12.91 4.20 17.13
N LEU A 74 -11.98 5.07 16.73
CA LEU A 74 -12.07 6.52 17.00
C LEU A 74 -13.21 7.19 16.23
N GLU A 75 -13.52 6.72 15.03
CA GLU A 75 -14.66 7.21 14.24
C GLU A 75 -16.00 6.82 14.89
N GLN A 76 -16.09 5.60 15.42
CA GLN A 76 -17.34 5.04 15.95
C GLN A 76 -17.60 5.40 17.42
N VAL A 77 -16.55 5.69 18.19
CA VAL A 77 -16.66 5.90 19.64
C VAL A 77 -16.46 7.38 19.98
N PRO A 78 -17.43 8.04 20.62
CA PRO A 78 -17.27 9.41 21.09
C PRO A 78 -16.07 9.57 22.03
N TYR A 79 -15.33 10.68 21.91
CA TYR A 79 -14.13 10.94 22.71
C TYR A 79 -14.34 10.77 24.22
N ASN A 80 -15.48 11.22 24.76
CA ASN A 80 -15.79 11.09 26.19
C ASN A 80 -16.02 9.62 26.65
N LYS A 81 -16.15 8.67 25.72
CA LYS A 81 -16.28 7.23 26.00
C LYS A 81 -14.96 6.47 25.86
N LEU A 82 -13.90 7.07 25.29
CA LEU A 82 -12.60 6.41 25.12
C LEU A 82 -11.91 6.07 26.44
N ASN A 83 -12.19 6.81 27.51
CA ASN A 83 -11.66 6.55 28.86
C ASN A 83 -12.39 5.39 29.59
N LYS A 84 -13.21 4.61 28.89
CA LYS A 84 -13.83 3.41 29.46
C LYS A 84 -12.74 2.42 29.87
N LYS A 85 -12.72 2.05 31.15
CA LYS A 85 -11.85 0.97 31.63
C LYS A 85 -12.24 -0.35 30.96
N VAL A 86 -11.27 -1.01 30.36
CA VAL A 86 -11.40 -2.36 29.79
C VAL A 86 -10.69 -3.33 30.74
N HIS A 87 -11.43 -4.30 31.27
CA HIS A 87 -10.82 -5.36 32.09
C HIS A 87 -10.24 -6.42 31.17
N ILE A 88 -8.98 -6.78 31.38
CA ILE A 88 -8.26 -7.81 30.61
C ILE A 88 -7.96 -8.95 31.58
N ASN A 89 -8.49 -10.13 31.29
CA ASN A 89 -8.24 -11.33 32.07
C ASN A 89 -6.95 -12.02 31.61
N LYS A 90 -6.46 -12.95 32.43
CA LYS A 90 -5.29 -13.76 32.06
C LYS A 90 -5.51 -14.52 30.75
N ASP A 91 -6.71 -15.01 30.51
CA ASP A 91 -7.06 -15.81 29.33
C ASP A 91 -7.18 -14.97 28.04
N ASP A 92 -7.27 -13.64 28.15
CA ASP A 92 -7.28 -12.73 26.99
C ASP A 92 -5.86 -12.47 26.45
N ILE A 93 -4.81 -12.85 27.19
CA ILE A 93 -3.40 -12.61 26.83
C ILE A 93 -2.92 -13.72 25.90
N VAL A 94 -2.60 -13.34 24.67
CA VAL A 94 -2.04 -14.24 23.64
C VAL A 94 -0.53 -14.07 23.50
N ALA A 95 0.16 -15.12 23.05
CA ALA A 95 1.62 -15.10 22.84
C ALA A 95 2.04 -14.28 21.60
N TYR A 96 1.14 -14.11 20.62
CA TYR A 96 1.39 -13.38 19.38
C TYR A 96 0.10 -12.70 18.88
N SER A 97 0.22 -11.53 18.23
CA SER A 97 -0.90 -10.73 17.71
C SER A 97 -0.60 -10.01 16.40
#